data_AF-A0A9W5KVS1-F1
#
_entry.id   AF-A0A9W5KVS1-F1
#
_cell.length_a   1.000
_cell.length_b   1.000
_cell.length_c   1.000
_cell.angle_alpha   90.00
_cell.angle_beta   90.00
_cell.angle_gamma   90.00
#
_symmetry.space_group_name_H-M   'P 1'
#
loop_
_entity.id
_entity.type
_entity.pdbx_description
1 polymer ?
#
loop_
_entity_poly.entity_id
_entity_poly.type
_entity_poly.pdbx_seq_one_letter_code
_entity_poly.pdbx_strand_id
1 'polypeptide(L)'
;MKQLKGIIISIIAILSILVAVYEVLVPEETSVKKTNTYDQVLEFPKERYPETGKHITDAIKEGHSEVCTIDRGGAADRRKLSLAPYPSKKGYDRDEWPMAMCVRP
;
A
#
# COMPACT_ATOMS: atom_id res chain seq x y z
N MET A 1 -6.81 32.80 -52.51
CA MET A 1 -6.42 33.06 -51.10
C MET A 1 -7.61 33.21 -50.14
N LYS A 2 -8.68 33.95 -50.47
CA LYS A 2 -9.86 34.10 -49.57
C LYS A 2 -10.61 32.77 -49.33
N GLN A 3 -10.82 31.97 -50.38
CA GLN A 3 -11.48 30.66 -50.27
C GLN A 3 -10.68 29.65 -49.43
N LEU A 4 -9.35 29.64 -49.56
CA LEU A 4 -8.47 28.78 -48.77
C LEU A 4 -8.48 29.16 -47.28
N LYS A 5 -8.53 30.47 -46.96
CA LYS A 5 -8.67 30.95 -45.58
C LYS A 5 -10.02 30.55 -44.96
N GLY A 6 -11.11 30.62 -45.74
CA GLY A 6 -12.43 30.16 -45.29
C GLY A 6 -12.47 28.66 -44.97
N ILE A 7 -11.85 27.84 -45.82
CA ILE A 7 -11.74 26.39 -45.60
C ILE A 7 -10.93 26.08 -44.34
N ILE A 8 -9.80 26.75 -44.14
CA ILE A 8 -8.95 26.57 -42.94
C ILE A 8 -9.73 26.92 -41.66
N ILE A 9 -10.48 28.02 -41.65
CA ILE A 9 -11.29 28.42 -40.50
C ILE A 9 -12.37 27.37 -40.20
N SER A 10 -13.01 26.82 -41.22
CA SER A 10 -14.04 25.78 -41.04
C SER A 10 -13.46 24.47 -40.48
N ILE A 11 -12.26 24.08 -40.92
CA ILE A 11 -11.59 22.87 -40.42
C ILE A 11 -11.24 23.05 -38.93
N ILE A 12 -10.74 24.21 -38.55
CA ILE A 12 -10.39 24.51 -37.15
C ILE A 12 -11.65 24.46 -36.27
N ALA A 13 -12.77 25.01 -36.73
CA ALA A 13 -14.03 24.97 -35.99
C ALA A 13 -14.58 23.54 -35.81
N ILE A 14 -14.42 22.68 -36.82
CA ILE A 14 -14.84 21.27 -36.72
C ILE A 14 -13.91 20.51 -35.77
N LEU A 15 -12.59 20.78 -35.83
CA LEU A 15 -11.62 20.15 -34.93
C LEU A 15 -11.87 20.53 -33.46
N SER A 16 -12.17 21.80 -33.19
CA SER A 16 -12.43 22.25 -31.82
C SER A 16 -13.72 21.65 -31.25
N ILE A 17 -14.77 21.50 -32.08
CA ILE A 17 -16.00 20.81 -31.69
C ILE A 17 -15.72 19.32 -31.43
N LEU A 18 -14.94 18.65 -32.28
CA LEU A 18 -14.55 17.26 -32.08
C LEU A 18 -13.79 17.06 -30.76
N VAL A 19 -12.86 17.96 -30.43
CA VAL A 19 -12.13 17.91 -29.15
C VAL A 19 -13.08 18.12 -27.97
N ALA A 20 -13.97 19.12 -28.03
CA ALA A 20 -14.94 19.37 -26.96
C ALA A 20 -15.91 18.19 -26.77
N VAL A 21 -16.34 17.54 -27.86
CA VAL A 21 -17.18 16.34 -27.81
C VAL A 21 -16.42 15.16 -27.23
N TYR A 22 -15.14 15.01 -27.54
CA TYR A 22 -14.28 13.98 -26.96
C TYR A 22 -14.14 14.16 -25.44
N GLU A 23 -13.89 15.38 -24.96
CA GLU A 23 -13.82 15.71 -23.52
C GLU A 23 -15.14 15.45 -22.78
N VAL A 24 -16.30 15.64 -23.43
CA VAL A 24 -17.62 15.38 -22.83
C VAL A 24 -17.99 13.89 -22.85
N LEU A 25 -17.62 13.17 -23.90
CA LEU A 25 -17.97 11.75 -24.07
C LEU A 25 -16.98 10.79 -23.40
N VAL A 26 -15.75 11.25 -23.16
CA VAL A 26 -14.74 10.50 -22.42
C VAL A 26 -14.68 11.11 -21.01
N PRO A 27 -15.49 10.61 -20.06
CA PRO A 27 -15.29 10.99 -18.68
C PRO A 27 -13.84 10.65 -18.32
N GLU A 28 -13.13 11.59 -17.70
CA GLU A 28 -11.85 11.32 -17.07
C GLU A 28 -12.06 10.12 -16.13
N GLU A 29 -11.46 8.97 -16.44
CA GLU A 29 -11.49 7.82 -15.54
C GLU A 29 -10.63 8.14 -14.32
N THR A 30 -11.12 9.00 -13.45
CA THR A 30 -10.62 9.18 -12.09
C THR A 30 -11.16 8.06 -11.21
N SER A 31 -10.94 6.81 -11.62
CA SER A 31 -11.05 5.67 -10.72
C SER A 31 -9.68 5.40 -10.09
N VAL A 32 -9.17 6.37 -9.32
CA VAL A 32 -8.23 6.01 -8.25
C VAL A 32 -9.05 5.26 -7.20
N LYS A 33 -9.33 3.97 -7.45
CA LYS A 33 -9.59 3.03 -6.38
C LYS A 33 -8.36 3.14 -5.47
N LYS A 34 -8.48 3.82 -4.34
CA LYS A 34 -7.62 3.55 -3.20
C LYS A 34 -7.83 2.07 -2.87
N THR A 35 -6.99 1.22 -3.43
CA THR A 35 -6.77 -0.12 -2.90
C THR A 35 -6.10 0.12 -1.56
N ASN A 36 -6.89 0.21 -0.50
CA ASN A 36 -6.33 0.18 0.84
C ASN A 36 -5.45 -1.08 0.92
N THR A 37 -4.19 -0.92 1.31
CA THR A 37 -3.20 -2.01 1.38
C THR A 37 -3.47 -2.96 2.56
N TYR A 38 -4.52 -2.71 3.34
CA TYR A 38 -4.93 -3.45 4.52
C TYR A 38 -6.46 -3.41 4.68
N ASP A 39 -7.02 -4.40 5.37
CA ASP A 39 -8.46 -4.49 5.64
C ASP A 39 -8.88 -3.79 6.94
N GLN A 40 -8.02 -3.77 7.96
CA GLN A 40 -8.29 -3.20 9.28
C GLN A 40 -7.03 -2.62 9.92
N VAL A 41 -7.22 -1.70 10.87
CA VAL A 41 -6.15 -1.07 11.66
C VAL A 41 -6.25 -1.52 13.11
N LEU A 42 -5.10 -1.83 13.71
CA LEU A 42 -4.97 -2.11 15.14
C LEU A 42 -4.00 -1.11 15.76
N GLU A 43 -4.49 -0.32 16.71
CA GLU A 43 -3.67 0.61 17.50
C GLU A 43 -3.01 -0.15 18.66
N PHE A 44 -1.69 -0.36 18.58
CA PHE A 44 -0.97 -1.12 19.60
C PHE A 44 -0.79 -0.27 20.88
N PRO A 45 -1.18 -0.78 22.07
CA PRO A 45 -1.15 0.00 23.31
C PRO A 45 0.28 0.09 23.90
N LYS A 46 1.12 0.94 23.31
CA LYS A 46 2.55 1.12 23.67
C LYS A 46 2.77 1.53 25.12
N GLU A 47 1.83 2.27 25.71
CA GLU A 47 1.90 2.67 27.12
C GLU A 47 1.85 1.47 28.07
N ARG A 48 1.09 0.44 27.71
CA ARG A 48 0.96 -0.80 28.49
C ARG A 48 2.09 -1.79 28.23
N TYR A 49 2.60 -1.82 26.99
CA TYR A 49 3.67 -2.73 26.56
C TYR A 49 4.80 -1.95 25.87
N PRO A 50 5.57 -1.14 26.62
CA PRO A 50 6.52 -0.20 26.03
C PRO A 50 7.68 -0.87 25.30
N GLU A 51 8.19 -2.00 25.81
CA GLU A 51 9.30 -2.74 25.17
C GLU A 51 8.88 -3.34 23.83
N THR A 52 7.77 -4.08 23.79
CA THR A 52 7.19 -4.64 22.55
C THR A 52 6.81 -3.53 21.56
N GLY A 53 6.18 -2.45 22.04
CA GLY A 53 5.81 -1.31 21.21
C GLY A 53 7.01 -0.63 20.57
N LYS A 54 8.13 -0.54 21.29
CA LYS A 54 9.40 -0.03 20.75
C LYS A 54 9.94 -0.96 19.66
N HIS A 55 9.99 -2.28 19.91
CA HIS A 55 10.47 -3.26 18.94
C HIS A 55 9.67 -3.22 17.63
N ILE A 56 8.33 -3.18 17.69
CA ILE A 56 7.47 -3.04 16.50
C ILE A 56 7.80 -1.75 15.73
N THR A 57 7.95 -0.63 16.45
CA THR A 57 8.23 0.68 15.83
C THR A 57 9.60 0.70 15.14
N ASP A 58 10.63 0.14 15.78
CA ASP A 58 11.97 0.08 15.22
C ASP A 58 12.01 -0.84 13.99
N ALA A 59 11.39 -2.03 14.05
CA ALA A 59 11.35 -2.96 12.94
C ALA A 59 10.62 -2.37 11.72
N ILE A 60 9.51 -1.65 11.91
CA ILE A 60 8.83 -0.92 10.82
C ILE A 60 9.76 0.14 10.22
N LYS A 61 10.49 0.89 11.06
CA LYS A 61 11.46 1.89 10.60
C LYS A 61 12.62 1.26 9.80
N GLU A 62 12.98 0.04 10.12
CA GLU A 62 13.99 -0.77 9.39
C GLU A 62 13.45 -1.39 8.09
N GLY A 63 12.17 -1.18 7.76
CA GLY A 63 11.54 -1.61 6.52
C GLY A 63 10.78 -2.93 6.60
N HIS A 64 10.58 -3.48 7.81
CA HIS A 64 9.66 -4.60 7.99
C HIS A 64 8.21 -4.12 7.78
N SER A 65 7.39 -4.97 7.17
CA SER A 65 5.99 -4.65 6.88
C SER A 65 5.24 -4.19 8.14
N GLU A 66 4.50 -3.09 8.04
CA GLU A 66 3.53 -2.66 9.05
C GLU A 66 2.20 -3.43 8.94
N VAL A 67 1.98 -4.15 7.83
CA VAL A 67 0.77 -4.92 7.55
C VAL A 67 1.01 -6.39 7.86
N CYS A 68 0.09 -6.98 8.64
CA CYS A 68 0.01 -8.40 8.91
C CYS A 68 -1.14 -9.03 8.09
N THR A 69 -0.80 -9.76 7.03
CA THR A 69 -1.76 -10.66 6.38
C THR A 69 -1.83 -11.95 7.21
N ILE A 70 -2.94 -12.18 7.91
CA ILE A 70 -3.04 -13.24 8.90
C ILE A 70 -3.06 -14.62 8.24
N ASP A 71 -2.05 -15.43 8.55
CA ASP A 71 -1.99 -16.86 8.27
C ASP A 71 -1.55 -17.59 9.53
N ARG A 72 -2.46 -18.36 10.12
CA ARG A 72 -2.16 -19.12 11.35
C ARG A 72 -1.48 -20.46 11.05
N GLY A 73 -1.66 -21.02 9.86
CA GLY A 73 -1.22 -22.38 9.52
C GLY A 73 0.31 -22.52 9.52
N GLY A 74 1.02 -21.53 8.98
CA GLY A 74 2.49 -21.54 8.90
C GLY A 74 3.24 -20.94 10.10
N ALA A 75 2.55 -20.60 11.20
CA ALA A 75 3.16 -19.82 12.27
C ALA A 75 4.28 -20.56 13.02
N ALA A 76 4.13 -21.87 13.24
CA ALA A 76 5.16 -22.67 13.92
C ALA A 76 6.48 -22.71 13.15
N ASP A 77 6.40 -22.89 11.82
CA ASP A 77 7.58 -22.93 10.95
C ASP A 77 8.25 -21.56 10.84
N ARG A 78 7.47 -20.48 10.70
CA ARG A 78 8.01 -19.12 10.70
C ARG A 78 8.72 -18.77 12.00
N ARG A 79 8.14 -19.12 13.16
CA ARG A 79 8.77 -18.96 14.47
C ARG A 79 10.06 -19.76 14.60
N LYS A 80 10.08 -20.99 14.10
CA LYS A 80 11.30 -21.80 14.09
C LYS A 80 12.41 -21.14 13.27
N LEU A 81 12.07 -20.60 12.10
CA LEU A 81 13.03 -19.95 11.18
C LEU A 81 13.53 -18.61 11.72
N SER A 82 12.63 -17.72 12.15
CA SER A 82 12.97 -16.38 12.66
C SER A 82 13.83 -16.45 13.92
N LEU A 83 13.57 -17.44 14.79
CA LEU A 83 14.24 -17.56 16.08
C LEU A 83 15.47 -18.48 16.05
N ALA A 84 15.73 -19.18 14.93
CA ALA A 84 16.88 -20.08 14.80
C ALA A 84 18.24 -19.44 15.12
N PRO A 85 18.56 -18.19 14.69
CA PRO A 85 19.86 -17.59 14.97
C PRO A 85 19.98 -16.97 16.37
N TYR A 86 18.89 -16.85 17.14
CA TYR A 86 18.86 -16.11 18.40
C TYR A 86 18.69 -17.05 19.60
N PRO A 87 19.69 -17.22 20.50
CA PRO A 87 19.54 -18.06 21.69
C PRO A 87 18.53 -17.48 22.69
N SER A 88 17.98 -18.32 23.56
CA SER A 88 17.13 -17.87 24.67
C SER A 88 17.93 -17.09 25.71
N LYS A 89 17.29 -16.11 26.37
CA LYS A 89 17.86 -15.37 27.49
C LYS A 89 16.92 -15.45 28.70
N LYS A 90 17.44 -15.82 29.87
CA LYS A 90 16.63 -15.94 31.09
C LYS A 90 15.97 -14.59 31.43
N GLY A 91 14.67 -14.62 31.67
CA GLY A 91 13.86 -13.43 31.98
C GLY A 91 13.38 -12.64 30.76
N TYR A 92 13.62 -13.12 29.54
CA TYR A 92 13.22 -12.47 28.30
C TYR A 92 12.60 -13.47 27.32
N ASP A 93 11.59 -13.00 26.59
CA ASP A 93 11.08 -13.67 25.41
C ASP A 93 11.78 -13.11 24.15
N ARG A 94 11.84 -13.92 23.09
CA ARG A 94 12.28 -13.47 21.76
C ARG A 94 11.04 -13.00 21.00
N ASP A 95 10.84 -11.70 20.99
CA ASP A 95 9.75 -11.06 20.26
C ASP A 95 10.05 -11.04 18.75
N GLU A 96 9.02 -11.08 17.91
CA GLU A 96 9.15 -11.21 16.45
C GLU A 96 8.30 -10.15 15.73
N TRP A 97 8.93 -9.32 14.90
CA TRP A 97 8.22 -8.47 13.94
C TRP A 97 8.84 -8.63 12.53
N PRO A 98 8.05 -9.01 11.50
CA PRO A 98 6.63 -9.35 11.55
C PRO A 98 6.33 -10.57 12.42
N MET A 99 5.14 -10.61 13.01
CA MET A 99 4.74 -11.73 13.87
C MET A 99 4.68 -13.04 13.07
N ALA A 100 5.00 -14.17 13.70
CA ALA A 100 4.97 -15.47 13.04
C ALA A 100 3.58 -15.84 12.45
N MET A 101 2.49 -15.26 12.94
CA MET A 101 1.14 -15.46 12.38
C MET A 101 0.83 -14.59 11.15
N CYS A 102 1.80 -13.84 10.65
CA CYS A 102 1.69 -13.03 9.46
C CYS A 102 2.45 -13.68 8.30
N VAL A 103 1.85 -13.69 7.12
CA VAL A 103 2.60 -13.83 5.87
C VAL A 103 2.92 -12.44 5.35
N ARG A 104 4.10 -12.28 4.76
CA ARG A 104 4.43 -11.03 4.08
C ARG A 104 3.46 -10.82 2.92
N PRO A 105 2.93 -9.61 2.71
CA PRO A 105 2.50 -9.21 1.37
C PRO A 105 3.69 -9.19 0.39
#